data_AF-A0A484L3J4-F1
#
_entry.id   AF-A0A484L3J4-F1
#
_cell.length_a   1.000
_cell.length_b   1.000
_cell.length_c   1.000
_cell.angle_alpha   90.00
_cell.angle_beta   90.00
_cell.angle_gamma   90.00
#
_symmetry.space_group_name_H-M   'P 1'
#
loop_
_entity.id
_entity.type
_entity.pdbx_description
1 polymer ?
#
loop_
_entity_poly.entity_id
_entity_poly.type
_entity_poly.pdbx_seq_one_letter_code
_entity_poly.pdbx_strand_id
1 'polypeptide(L)'
;MLVISKTFFVLLTSFLSIVQSPGSKRSEAFLELRESIVLTPKNVQALRTLFNIAHRLHNVLGPSWILVLETLAALDRAIHSPHAATQEVSMAVPKLTRDSSGQYSDFHILSSLNSQLFESSALMHVSAVKSLLSALRQLSHQSLSATVSFVQASNQKVGSISFAIERMLSVLVNNLHRVAPLWDDVIGHFTELTSSSNQHVRNLALNAMDQSICAVLGSEVFQEQASSKVFASNVCSENIEMRSLERAIISPLTTLYSSTQSVDIHVALLKILLHVLERHGEKLHYSWPYILDVLRSVAHAAEKDLISLGFQCLRIIMNDGLSSIPTNCLHVCIDVTGSYCAQKTELNISLTAVGLLWTSIDFLVKGAKGLQDAHEEHKESGSKHYSLT
;
A
#
# COMPACT_ATOMS: atom_id res chain seq x y z
N MET A 1 -26.86 19.62 -5.13
CA MET A 1 -25.72 19.47 -6.06
C MET A 1 -25.31 20.78 -6.75
N LEU A 2 -26.21 21.49 -7.45
CA LEU A 2 -25.85 22.67 -8.26
C LEU A 2 -25.26 23.86 -7.48
N VAL A 3 -25.73 24.10 -6.26
CA VAL A 3 -25.28 25.23 -5.41
C VAL A 3 -23.89 24.96 -4.82
N ILE A 4 -23.63 23.72 -4.40
CA ILE A 4 -22.30 23.27 -3.94
C ILE A 4 -21.32 23.43 -5.09
N SER A 5 -21.65 22.95 -6.29
CA SER A 5 -20.79 23.09 -7.48
C SER A 5 -20.41 24.53 -7.81
N LYS A 6 -21.31 25.52 -7.68
CA LYS A 6 -20.97 26.94 -7.91
C LYS A 6 -20.03 27.52 -6.85
N THR A 7 -20.29 27.28 -5.58
CA THR A 7 -19.40 27.74 -4.49
C THR A 7 -18.04 27.05 -4.56
N PHE A 8 -18.04 25.76 -4.91
CA PHE A 8 -16.82 24.96 -5.09
C PHE A 8 -16.02 25.38 -6.32
N PHE A 9 -16.70 25.67 -7.43
CA PHE A 9 -16.07 26.17 -8.66
C PHE A 9 -15.46 27.55 -8.43
N VAL A 10 -16.14 28.45 -7.70
CA VAL A 10 -15.59 29.77 -7.32
C VAL A 10 -14.39 29.62 -6.37
N LEU A 11 -14.44 28.69 -5.41
CA LEU A 11 -13.32 28.40 -4.50
C LEU A 11 -12.12 27.78 -5.23
N LEU A 12 -12.37 26.83 -6.12
CA LEU A 12 -11.37 26.14 -6.94
C LEU A 12 -10.74 27.10 -7.94
N THR A 13 -11.54 27.92 -8.65
CA THR A 13 -11.02 28.96 -9.55
C THR A 13 -10.26 30.04 -8.80
N SER A 14 -10.73 30.46 -7.61
CA SER A 14 -9.99 31.43 -6.79
C SER A 14 -8.68 30.86 -6.24
N PHE A 15 -8.64 29.58 -5.87
CA PHE A 15 -7.42 28.93 -5.37
C PHE A 15 -6.42 28.67 -6.51
N LEU A 16 -6.88 28.13 -7.65
CA LEU A 16 -6.05 27.89 -8.84
C LEU A 16 -5.55 29.19 -9.50
N SER A 17 -6.38 30.25 -9.56
CA SER A 17 -5.97 31.58 -10.03
C SER A 17 -5.08 32.36 -9.06
N ILE A 18 -4.86 31.87 -7.83
CA ILE A 18 -3.88 32.44 -6.89
C ILE A 18 -2.57 31.65 -6.93
N VAL A 19 -2.62 30.33 -7.16
CA VAL A 19 -1.43 29.53 -7.47
C VAL A 19 -0.81 29.94 -8.81
N GLN A 20 -1.60 30.45 -9.76
CA GLN A 20 -1.15 31.15 -10.96
C GLN A 20 -1.34 32.67 -10.79
N SER A 21 -0.35 33.39 -10.28
CA SER A 21 -0.44 34.84 -10.02
C SER A 21 -0.98 35.65 -11.22
N PRO A 22 -1.86 36.66 -11.02
CA PRO A 22 -2.18 37.64 -12.05
C PRO A 22 -1.06 38.71 -12.09
N GLY A 23 -0.07 38.49 -12.94
CA GLY A 23 0.96 39.49 -13.22
C GLY A 23 0.38 40.72 -13.93
N SER A 24 0.06 41.79 -13.20
CA SER A 24 -0.25 43.10 -13.78
C SER A 24 1.03 43.92 -13.99
N LYS A 25 1.55 43.86 -15.22
CA LYS A 25 2.28 44.90 -15.98
C LYS A 25 3.29 45.82 -15.25
N ARG A 26 4.59 45.52 -15.35
CA ARG A 26 5.62 46.44 -15.89
C ARG A 26 6.96 45.72 -16.15
N SER A 27 7.63 46.16 -17.21
CA SER A 27 8.78 45.56 -17.89
C SER A 27 10.05 45.36 -17.03
N GLU A 28 10.81 44.33 -17.42
CA GLU A 28 12.27 44.15 -17.32
C GLU A 28 12.94 44.06 -15.93
N ALA A 29 13.00 42.83 -15.40
CA ALA A 29 14.18 42.25 -14.76
C ALA A 29 14.06 40.72 -14.80
N PHE A 30 14.72 40.10 -15.77
CA PHE A 30 14.86 38.66 -15.91
C PHE A 30 15.86 38.16 -14.85
N LEU A 31 15.55 37.03 -14.19
CA LEU A 31 16.33 36.20 -13.26
C LEU A 31 15.69 36.08 -11.85
N GLU A 32 15.18 34.87 -11.57
CA GLU A 32 14.69 34.36 -10.28
C GLU A 32 13.45 35.01 -9.64
N LEU A 33 12.27 34.82 -10.25
CA LEU A 33 11.02 34.82 -9.47
C LEU A 33 10.55 33.37 -9.30
N ARG A 34 11.11 32.67 -8.30
CA ARG A 34 10.54 31.41 -7.82
C ARG A 34 9.18 31.73 -7.19
N GLU A 35 8.10 31.19 -7.73
CA GLU A 35 6.74 31.38 -7.22
C GLU A 35 6.64 30.91 -5.76
N SER A 36 6.66 31.84 -4.81
CA SER A 36 6.31 31.57 -3.41
C SER A 36 4.80 31.40 -3.31
N ILE A 37 4.33 30.23 -2.89
CA ILE A 37 2.92 29.99 -2.65
C ILE A 37 2.58 30.65 -1.32
N VAL A 38 1.74 31.69 -1.36
CA VAL A 38 1.33 32.41 -0.16
C VAL A 38 -0.14 32.14 0.18
N LEU A 39 -0.40 31.48 1.32
CA LEU A 39 -1.78 31.27 1.80
C LEU A 39 -2.32 32.53 2.48
N THR A 40 -3.46 33.06 2.02
CA THR A 40 -4.14 34.15 2.72
C THR A 40 -5.07 33.62 3.82
N PRO A 41 -5.45 34.45 4.82
CA PRO A 41 -6.42 34.05 5.85
C PRO A 41 -7.78 33.60 5.26
N LYS A 42 -8.16 34.17 4.11
CA LYS A 42 -9.36 33.75 3.37
C LYS A 42 -9.21 32.35 2.78
N ASN A 43 -8.02 31.97 2.31
CA ASN A 43 -7.74 30.61 1.83
C ASN A 43 -7.82 29.60 2.98
N VAL A 44 -7.22 29.92 4.14
CA VAL A 44 -7.30 29.05 5.33
C VAL A 44 -8.75 28.84 5.75
N GLN A 45 -9.54 29.91 5.83
CA GLN A 45 -10.96 29.82 6.20
C GLN A 45 -11.78 29.02 5.18
N ALA A 46 -11.50 29.21 3.88
CA ALA A 46 -12.11 28.43 2.81
C ALA A 46 -11.80 26.93 2.94
N LEU A 47 -10.53 26.57 3.18
CA LEU A 47 -10.10 25.18 3.35
C LEU A 47 -10.72 24.55 4.60
N ARG A 48 -10.77 25.27 5.73
CA ARG A 48 -11.49 24.80 6.93
C ARG A 48 -12.98 24.54 6.64
N THR A 49 -13.62 25.43 5.89
CA THR A 49 -15.01 25.26 5.47
C THR A 49 -15.16 24.05 4.55
N LEU A 50 -14.22 23.86 3.61
CA LEU A 50 -14.18 22.71 2.72
C LEU A 50 -14.06 21.39 3.49
N PHE A 51 -13.12 21.29 4.43
CA PHE A 51 -12.98 20.11 5.31
C PHE A 51 -14.27 19.82 6.06
N ASN A 52 -14.91 20.84 6.63
CA ASN A 52 -16.18 20.68 7.32
C ASN A 52 -17.30 20.16 6.41
N ILE A 53 -17.42 20.67 5.19
CA ILE A 53 -18.41 20.20 4.21
C ILE A 53 -18.10 18.75 3.81
N ALA A 54 -16.83 18.46 3.49
CA ALA A 54 -16.40 17.13 3.09
C ALA A 54 -16.68 16.09 4.19
N HIS A 55 -16.37 16.44 5.44
CA HIS A 55 -16.64 15.59 6.60
C HIS A 55 -18.14 15.48 6.92
N ARG A 56 -18.96 16.52 6.75
CA ARG A 56 -20.42 16.42 7.00
C ARG A 56 -21.15 15.61 5.94
N LEU A 57 -20.63 15.60 4.70
CA LEU A 57 -21.30 15.03 3.53
C LEU A 57 -20.57 13.84 2.92
N HIS A 58 -19.57 13.25 3.61
CA HIS A 58 -18.70 12.21 3.06
C HIS A 58 -19.47 11.02 2.45
N ASN A 59 -20.62 10.67 3.01
CA ASN A 59 -21.46 9.56 2.53
C ASN A 59 -22.27 9.85 1.26
N VAL A 60 -22.38 11.11 0.82
CA VAL A 60 -23.24 11.52 -0.30
C VAL A 60 -22.52 12.35 -1.37
N LEU A 61 -21.23 12.67 -1.19
CA LEU A 61 -20.46 13.46 -2.15
C LEU A 61 -20.35 12.80 -3.53
N GLY A 62 -20.20 11.48 -3.58
CA GLY A 62 -20.11 10.71 -4.83
C GLY A 62 -19.06 11.30 -5.80
N PRO A 63 -19.40 11.54 -7.08
CA PRO A 63 -18.47 12.12 -8.06
C PRO A 63 -17.89 13.49 -7.68
N SER A 64 -18.52 14.23 -6.75
CA SER A 64 -18.04 15.55 -6.33
C SER A 64 -16.72 15.48 -5.54
N TRP A 65 -16.32 14.29 -5.11
CA TRP A 65 -15.01 14.06 -4.48
C TRP A 65 -13.85 14.55 -5.33
N ILE A 66 -13.95 14.49 -6.67
CA ILE A 66 -12.85 14.92 -7.54
C ILE A 66 -12.44 16.37 -7.28
N LEU A 67 -13.40 17.28 -7.13
CA LEU A 67 -13.13 18.71 -6.89
C LEU A 67 -12.46 18.92 -5.52
N VAL A 68 -12.92 18.19 -4.50
CA VAL A 68 -12.32 18.20 -3.16
C VAL A 68 -10.86 17.76 -3.26
N LEU A 69 -10.61 16.63 -3.92
CA LEU A 69 -9.28 16.05 -4.03
C LEU A 69 -8.33 16.89 -4.89
N GLU A 70 -8.79 17.53 -5.96
CA GLU A 70 -8.00 18.49 -6.73
C GLU A 70 -7.54 19.66 -5.84
N THR A 71 -8.44 20.18 -5.01
CA THR A 71 -8.13 21.25 -4.06
C THR A 71 -7.13 20.79 -3.01
N LEU A 72 -7.31 19.59 -2.46
CA LEU A 72 -6.41 19.02 -1.45
C LEU A 72 -5.04 18.65 -2.02
N ALA A 73 -4.96 18.17 -3.26
CA ALA A 73 -3.68 17.93 -3.94
C ALA A 73 -2.91 19.23 -4.17
N ALA A 74 -3.62 20.33 -4.47
CA ALA A 74 -3.02 21.65 -4.59
C ALA A 74 -2.56 22.20 -3.22
N LEU A 75 -3.33 21.98 -2.17
CA LEU A 75 -2.93 22.29 -0.78
C LEU A 75 -1.70 21.49 -0.37
N ASP A 76 -1.64 20.19 -0.68
CA ASP A 76 -0.52 19.32 -0.33
C ASP A 76 0.79 19.81 -0.95
N ARG A 77 0.76 20.19 -2.24
CA ARG A 77 1.90 20.83 -2.91
C ARG A 77 2.31 22.15 -2.25
N ALA A 78 1.33 22.92 -1.76
CA ALA A 78 1.62 24.17 -1.06
C ALA A 78 2.29 23.92 0.30
N ILE A 79 1.84 22.94 1.08
CA ILE A 79 2.42 22.57 2.38
C ILE A 79 3.88 22.09 2.22
N HIS A 80 4.15 21.29 1.19
CA HIS A 80 5.48 20.70 0.96
C HIS A 80 6.41 21.57 0.09
N SER A 81 5.99 22.79 -0.26
CA SER A 81 6.84 23.70 -1.05
C SER A 81 7.92 24.36 -0.18
N PRO A 82 9.20 24.34 -0.59
CA PRO A 82 10.30 24.94 0.18
C PRO A 82 10.22 26.47 0.31
N HIS A 83 9.26 27.13 -0.37
CA HIS A 83 9.03 28.59 -0.33
C HIS A 83 7.61 28.94 0.15
N ALA A 84 6.93 28.02 0.85
CA ALA A 84 5.60 28.26 1.38
C ALA A 84 5.64 29.30 2.51
N ALA A 85 4.83 30.35 2.39
CA ALA A 85 4.64 31.37 3.43
C ALA A 85 3.14 31.67 3.61
N THR A 86 2.72 32.15 4.77
CA THR A 86 1.32 32.60 4.99
C THR A 86 1.30 34.13 4.96
N GLN A 87 0.37 34.75 4.22
CA GLN A 87 0.29 36.21 4.15
C GLN A 87 -0.39 36.76 5.41
N GLU A 88 0.31 37.61 6.15
CA GLU A 88 -0.35 38.46 7.15
C GLU A 88 -0.85 39.74 6.48
N VAL A 89 -2.11 40.11 6.75
CA VAL A 89 -2.64 41.41 6.34
C VAL A 89 -2.09 42.44 7.31
N SER A 90 -1.08 43.20 6.89
CA SER A 90 -0.64 44.40 7.61
C SER A 90 -1.74 45.47 7.55
N MET A 91 -2.66 45.44 8.52
CA MET A 91 -3.33 46.66 8.94
C MET A 91 -2.25 47.57 9.55
N ALA A 92 -2.07 48.76 8.98
CA ALA A 92 -1.05 49.71 9.40
C ALA A 92 -1.25 50.13 10.87
N VAL A 93 -0.55 49.45 11.79
CA VAL A 93 -0.27 49.92 13.15
C VAL A 93 1.18 49.55 13.46
N PRO A 94 2.07 50.50 13.81
CA PRO A 94 3.48 50.19 14.04
C PRO A 94 3.74 49.63 15.44
N LYS A 95 4.58 48.59 15.50
CA LYS A 95 5.33 48.05 16.65
C LYS A 95 4.54 47.33 17.75
N LEU A 96 4.64 46.00 17.76
CA LEU A 96 5.33 45.24 18.82
C LEU A 96 5.54 43.80 18.33
N THR A 97 6.73 43.28 18.58
CA THR A 97 7.18 41.89 18.37
C THR A 97 6.05 40.88 18.54
N ARG A 98 5.54 40.31 17.43
CA ARG A 98 4.58 39.21 17.48
C ARG A 98 4.74 38.29 16.27
N ASP A 99 5.67 37.37 16.48
CA ASP A 99 5.72 35.96 16.10
C ASP A 99 5.44 35.51 14.66
N SER A 100 6.52 35.08 13.98
CA SER A 100 6.51 34.07 12.90
C SER A 100 5.90 32.71 13.30
N SER A 101 5.30 32.58 14.50
CA SER A 101 4.70 31.36 15.04
C SER A 101 3.29 31.08 14.48
N GLY A 102 2.55 32.11 14.07
CA GLY A 102 1.21 31.97 13.50
C GLY A 102 1.21 31.26 12.14
N GLN A 103 2.21 31.53 11.30
CA GLN A 103 2.30 31.01 9.94
C GLN A 103 2.47 29.49 9.89
N TYR A 104 3.32 28.92 10.75
CA TYR A 104 3.50 27.47 10.87
C TYR A 104 2.26 26.80 11.47
N SER A 105 1.54 27.47 12.38
CA SER A 105 0.37 26.90 13.04
C SER A 105 -0.78 26.59 12.06
N ASP A 106 -1.03 27.45 11.07
CA ASP A 106 -2.12 27.23 10.11
C ASP A 106 -1.83 26.07 9.15
N PHE A 107 -0.59 25.94 8.66
CA PHE A 107 -0.20 24.79 7.84
C PHE A 107 -0.30 23.48 8.63
N HIS A 108 0.13 23.46 9.91
CA HIS A 108 -0.05 22.29 10.77
C HIS A 108 -1.52 21.95 11.00
N ILE A 109 -2.39 22.94 11.23
CA ILE A 109 -3.83 22.73 11.38
C ILE A 109 -4.42 22.15 10.09
N LEU A 110 -4.10 22.73 8.93
CA LEU A 110 -4.62 22.27 7.65
C LEU A 110 -4.11 20.86 7.29
N SER A 111 -2.85 20.55 7.59
CA SER A 111 -2.29 19.20 7.44
C SER A 111 -2.98 18.18 8.36
N SER A 112 -3.25 18.57 9.61
CA SER A 112 -4.01 17.74 10.55
C SER A 112 -5.44 17.48 10.05
N LEU A 113 -6.17 18.52 9.62
CA LEU A 113 -7.51 18.39 9.05
C LEU A 113 -7.51 17.52 7.78
N ASN A 114 -6.46 17.62 6.96
CA ASN A 114 -6.29 16.79 5.78
C ASN A 114 -6.16 15.31 6.17
N SER A 115 -5.31 14.98 7.13
CA SER A 115 -5.17 13.60 7.63
C SER A 115 -6.46 13.08 8.26
N GLN A 116 -7.12 13.89 9.11
CA GLN A 116 -8.38 13.53 9.76
C GLN A 116 -9.50 13.21 8.76
N LEU A 117 -9.53 13.88 7.60
CA LEU A 117 -10.53 13.58 6.57
C LEU A 117 -10.40 12.14 6.07
N PHE A 118 -9.18 11.66 5.81
CA PHE A 118 -8.95 10.28 5.34
C PHE A 118 -9.04 9.27 6.48
N GLU A 119 -8.67 9.64 7.70
CA GLU A 119 -8.91 8.82 8.90
C GLU A 119 -10.42 8.59 9.12
N SER A 120 -11.25 9.62 8.91
CA SER A 120 -12.70 9.52 9.01
C SER A 120 -13.34 8.59 7.96
N SER A 121 -12.58 8.13 6.96
CA SER A 121 -13.04 7.13 6.00
C SER A 121 -13.44 5.80 6.67
N ALA A 122 -12.89 5.50 7.85
CA ALA A 122 -13.31 4.36 8.67
C ALA A 122 -14.82 4.39 9.01
N LEU A 123 -15.41 5.58 9.11
CA LEU A 123 -16.82 5.79 9.48
C LEU A 123 -17.75 5.91 8.25
N MET A 124 -17.19 6.01 7.05
CA MET A 124 -17.97 6.13 5.81
C MET A 124 -18.69 4.83 5.47
N HIS A 125 -19.72 4.87 4.61
CA HIS A 125 -20.24 3.64 3.99
C HIS A 125 -19.29 3.12 2.92
N VAL A 126 -19.26 1.79 2.68
CA VAL A 126 -18.37 1.16 1.68
C VAL A 126 -18.54 1.78 0.28
N SER A 127 -19.77 2.08 -0.14
CA SER A 127 -20.05 2.74 -1.43
C SER A 127 -19.47 4.16 -1.53
N ALA A 128 -19.45 4.89 -0.42
CA ALA A 128 -18.86 6.22 -0.35
C ALA A 128 -17.33 6.15 -0.36
N VAL A 129 -16.73 5.16 0.32
CA VAL A 129 -15.28 4.90 0.24
C VAL A 129 -14.87 4.52 -1.18
N LYS A 130 -15.62 3.63 -1.86
CA LYS A 130 -15.39 3.31 -3.27
C LYS A 130 -15.49 4.54 -4.18
N SER A 131 -16.44 5.43 -3.91
CA SER A 131 -16.56 6.71 -4.65
C SER A 131 -15.33 7.61 -4.44
N LEU A 132 -14.82 7.68 -3.20
CA LEU A 132 -13.60 8.40 -2.86
C LEU A 132 -12.36 7.80 -3.57
N LEU A 133 -12.21 6.47 -3.54
CA LEU A 133 -11.12 5.75 -4.23
C LEU A 133 -11.20 5.95 -5.75
N SER A 134 -12.40 5.89 -6.34
CA SER A 134 -12.61 6.18 -7.76
C SER A 134 -12.20 7.59 -8.13
N ALA A 135 -12.49 8.58 -7.26
CA ALA A 135 -12.09 9.97 -7.50
C ALA A 135 -10.57 10.18 -7.36
N LEU A 136 -9.91 9.50 -6.41
CA LEU A 136 -8.44 9.48 -6.29
C LEU A 136 -7.77 8.88 -7.53
N ARG A 137 -8.30 7.75 -8.02
CA ARG A 137 -7.84 7.12 -9.26
C ARG A 137 -8.02 8.04 -10.46
N GLN A 138 -9.16 8.72 -10.56
CA GLN A 138 -9.40 9.72 -11.61
C GLN A 138 -8.39 10.87 -11.55
N LEU A 139 -8.09 11.41 -10.37
CA LEU A 139 -7.08 12.47 -10.19
C LEU A 139 -5.69 12.02 -10.67
N SER A 140 -5.32 10.78 -10.36
CA SER A 140 -4.07 10.17 -10.83
C SER A 140 -4.03 10.04 -12.35
N HIS A 141 -5.10 9.51 -12.97
CA HIS A 141 -5.19 9.36 -14.43
C HIS A 141 -5.21 10.69 -15.18
N GLN A 142 -5.89 11.71 -14.65
CA GLN A 142 -5.87 13.07 -15.22
C GLN A 142 -4.44 13.63 -15.25
N SER A 143 -3.66 13.36 -14.21
CA SER A 143 -2.26 13.77 -14.13
C SER A 143 -1.35 13.02 -15.10
N LEU A 144 -1.72 11.78 -15.46
CA LEU A 144 -1.01 10.96 -16.46
C LEU A 144 -1.32 11.39 -17.90
N SER A 145 -2.58 11.74 -18.20
CA SER A 145 -3.05 12.05 -19.56
C SER A 145 -2.86 13.51 -19.99
N ALA A 146 -2.71 14.46 -19.06
CA ALA A 146 -2.63 15.88 -19.37
C ALA A 146 -1.41 16.20 -20.26
N THR A 147 -1.64 16.26 -21.56
CA THR A 147 -0.65 16.60 -22.58
C THR A 147 -0.65 18.12 -22.77
N VAL A 148 0.03 18.84 -21.87
CA VAL A 148 0.34 20.25 -22.12
C VAL A 148 1.80 20.53 -21.77
N SER A 149 2.42 21.20 -22.72
CA SER A 149 3.81 21.61 -22.85
C SER A 149 4.35 22.35 -21.63
N PHE A 150 5.68 22.33 -21.44
CA PHE A 150 6.51 22.95 -20.39
C PHE A 150 6.99 22.04 -19.25
N VAL A 151 8.31 22.12 -19.01
CA VAL A 151 9.11 21.26 -18.11
C VAL A 151 8.73 21.39 -16.63
N GLN A 152 8.11 22.49 -16.20
CA GLN A 152 7.62 22.67 -14.83
C GLN A 152 6.34 21.87 -14.51
N ALA A 153 5.61 21.40 -15.53
CA ALA A 153 4.37 20.64 -15.34
C ALA A 153 4.62 19.17 -14.96
N SER A 154 5.81 18.60 -15.20
CA SER A 154 6.09 17.18 -14.91
C SER A 154 6.14 16.89 -13.40
N ASN A 155 6.80 17.75 -12.62
CA ASN A 155 6.91 17.59 -11.18
C ASN A 155 5.55 17.77 -10.48
N GLN A 156 4.69 18.66 -10.99
CA GLN A 156 3.34 18.83 -10.48
C GLN A 156 2.43 17.62 -10.77
N LYS A 157 2.61 16.98 -11.94
CA LYS A 157 1.89 15.74 -12.29
C LYS A 157 2.29 14.59 -11.38
N VAL A 158 3.60 14.40 -11.18
CA VAL A 158 4.12 13.36 -10.28
C VAL A 158 3.66 13.60 -8.85
N GLY A 159 3.65 14.86 -8.37
CA GLY A 159 3.13 15.19 -7.04
C GLY A 159 1.65 14.86 -6.86
N SER A 160 0.82 15.07 -7.88
CA SER A 160 -0.62 14.72 -7.82
C SER A 160 -0.85 13.20 -7.83
N ILE A 161 -0.02 12.46 -8.57
CA ILE A 161 -0.03 10.98 -8.55
C ILE A 161 0.44 10.47 -7.17
N SER A 162 1.52 11.03 -6.61
CA SER A 162 2.00 10.69 -5.26
C SER A 162 0.91 10.93 -4.22
N PHE A 163 0.28 12.10 -4.26
CA PHE A 163 -0.85 12.42 -3.39
C PHE A 163 -1.97 11.37 -3.52
N ALA A 164 -2.37 11.01 -4.74
CA ALA A 164 -3.41 10.01 -4.94
C ALA A 164 -3.02 8.65 -4.35
N ILE A 165 -1.81 8.17 -4.61
CA ILE A 165 -1.28 6.91 -4.08
C ILE A 165 -1.27 6.91 -2.55
N GLU A 166 -0.71 7.95 -1.93
CA GLU A 166 -0.61 8.09 -0.48
C GLU A 166 -1.99 8.13 0.18
N ARG A 167 -2.94 8.86 -0.41
CA ARG A 167 -4.30 8.94 0.12
C ARG A 167 -5.07 7.63 -0.08
N MET A 168 -4.87 6.90 -1.18
CA MET A 168 -5.45 5.57 -1.37
C MET A 168 -4.93 4.57 -0.34
N LEU A 169 -3.62 4.58 -0.06
CA LEU A 169 -3.02 3.79 1.01
C LEU A 169 -3.58 4.17 2.39
N SER A 170 -3.68 5.48 2.68
CA SER A 170 -4.27 5.96 3.93
C SER A 170 -5.72 5.49 4.11
N VAL A 171 -6.54 5.58 3.05
CA VAL A 171 -7.92 5.07 3.08
C VAL A 171 -7.93 3.56 3.33
N LEU A 172 -7.07 2.78 2.69
CA LEU A 172 -6.98 1.34 2.90
C LEU A 172 -6.65 1.00 4.37
N VAL A 173 -5.60 1.62 4.93
CA VAL A 173 -5.13 1.38 6.31
C VAL A 173 -6.20 1.76 7.35
N ASN A 174 -6.98 2.81 7.10
CA ASN A 174 -8.09 3.18 7.99
C ASN A 174 -9.33 2.27 7.84
N ASN A 175 -9.36 1.40 6.82
CA ASN A 175 -10.49 0.50 6.53
C ASN A 175 -10.10 -0.99 6.58
N LEU A 176 -9.05 -1.35 7.33
CA LEU A 176 -8.59 -2.75 7.45
C LEU A 176 -9.68 -3.71 7.94
N HIS A 177 -10.59 -3.23 8.81
CA HIS A 177 -11.75 -3.99 9.30
C HIS A 177 -12.74 -4.42 8.20
N ARG A 178 -12.62 -3.88 6.98
CA ARG A 178 -13.48 -4.17 5.83
C ARG A 178 -12.71 -4.10 4.51
N VAL A 179 -11.51 -4.65 4.50
CA VAL A 179 -10.57 -4.55 3.38
C VAL A 179 -11.05 -5.24 2.10
N ALA A 180 -11.73 -6.40 2.20
CA ALA A 180 -12.10 -7.23 1.05
C ALA A 180 -12.80 -6.47 -0.10
N PRO A 181 -13.86 -5.68 0.13
CA PRO A 181 -14.50 -4.92 -0.93
C PRO A 181 -13.66 -3.76 -1.50
N LEU A 182 -12.59 -3.33 -0.82
CA LEU A 182 -11.79 -2.16 -1.21
C LEU A 182 -10.46 -2.56 -1.88
N TRP A 183 -10.00 -3.78 -1.67
CA TRP A 183 -8.68 -4.25 -2.07
C TRP A 183 -8.43 -4.07 -3.57
N ASP A 184 -9.32 -4.59 -4.41
CA ASP A 184 -9.16 -4.56 -5.86
C ASP A 184 -9.17 -3.13 -6.43
N ASP A 185 -9.95 -2.23 -5.82
CA ASP A 185 -10.02 -0.82 -6.21
C ASP A 185 -8.67 -0.11 -5.96
N VAL A 186 -7.98 -0.44 -4.86
CA VAL A 186 -6.69 0.13 -4.48
C VAL A 186 -5.55 -0.50 -5.27
N ILE A 187 -5.42 -1.83 -5.18
CA ILE A 187 -4.31 -2.56 -5.77
C ILE A 187 -4.39 -2.60 -7.29
N GLY A 188 -5.60 -2.61 -7.85
CA GLY A 188 -5.81 -2.47 -9.28
C GLY A 188 -5.17 -1.19 -9.81
N HIS A 189 -5.33 -0.07 -9.09
CA HIS A 189 -4.67 1.18 -9.50
C HIS A 189 -3.15 1.13 -9.36
N PHE A 190 -2.61 0.59 -8.27
CA PHE A 190 -1.15 0.47 -8.11
C PHE A 190 -0.54 -0.41 -9.19
N THR A 191 -1.22 -1.51 -9.54
CA THR A 191 -0.82 -2.41 -10.62
C THR A 191 -0.78 -1.68 -11.96
N GLU A 192 -1.80 -0.88 -12.29
CA GLU A 192 -1.79 -0.03 -13.49
C GLU A 192 -0.59 0.92 -13.55
N LEU A 193 -0.27 1.56 -12.43
CA LEU A 193 0.83 2.52 -12.35
C LEU A 193 2.22 1.86 -12.50
N THR A 194 2.34 0.56 -12.25
CA THR A 194 3.59 -0.17 -12.54
C THR A 194 3.90 -0.26 -14.02
N SER A 195 2.92 -0.04 -14.91
CA SER A 195 3.13 0.03 -16.36
C SER A 195 3.49 1.43 -16.85
N SER A 196 3.67 2.40 -15.96
CA SER A 196 3.99 3.78 -16.33
C SER A 196 5.43 3.94 -16.87
N SER A 197 5.61 4.85 -17.83
CA SER A 197 6.93 5.19 -18.37
C SER A 197 7.86 5.84 -17.35
N ASN A 198 7.29 6.47 -16.31
CA ASN A 198 8.04 7.14 -15.25
C ASN A 198 8.45 6.17 -14.14
N GLN A 199 9.76 5.91 -14.03
CA GLN A 199 10.32 5.01 -13.01
C GLN A 199 9.96 5.42 -11.57
N HIS A 200 9.90 6.71 -11.27
CA HIS A 200 9.53 7.18 -9.93
C HIS A 200 8.08 6.82 -9.59
N VAL A 201 7.15 6.96 -10.54
CA VAL A 201 5.74 6.56 -10.35
C VAL A 201 5.62 5.06 -10.15
N ARG A 202 6.35 4.24 -10.93
CA ARG A 202 6.41 2.78 -10.71
C ARG A 202 6.88 2.45 -9.30
N ASN A 203 7.95 3.10 -8.83
CA ASN A 203 8.50 2.87 -7.49
C ASN A 203 7.52 3.28 -6.38
N LEU A 204 6.82 4.42 -6.52
CA LEU A 204 5.79 4.83 -5.56
C LEU A 204 4.66 3.81 -5.48
N ALA A 205 4.19 3.31 -6.64
CA ALA A 205 3.11 2.33 -6.69
C ALA A 205 3.54 0.98 -6.05
N LEU A 206 4.75 0.51 -6.32
CA LEU A 206 5.29 -0.71 -5.74
C LEU A 206 5.51 -0.57 -4.22
N ASN A 207 6.01 0.58 -3.76
CA ASN A 207 6.16 0.85 -2.33
C ASN A 207 4.81 0.96 -1.59
N ALA A 208 3.81 1.55 -2.24
CA ALA A 208 2.46 1.59 -1.67
C ALA A 208 1.79 0.20 -1.67
N MET A 209 2.07 -0.64 -2.67
CA MET A 209 1.65 -2.03 -2.71
C MET A 209 2.26 -2.85 -1.57
N ASP A 210 3.57 -2.70 -1.32
CA ASP A 210 4.26 -3.31 -0.17
C ASP A 210 3.58 -2.95 1.16
N GLN A 211 3.41 -1.65 1.41
CA GLN A 211 2.76 -1.16 2.63
C GLN A 211 1.31 -1.63 2.75
N SER A 212 0.57 -1.73 1.63
CA SER A 212 -0.79 -2.23 1.62
C SER A 212 -0.85 -3.71 2.03
N ILE A 213 0.01 -4.54 1.44
CA ILE A 213 0.08 -5.97 1.76
C ILE A 213 0.45 -6.17 3.23
N CYS A 214 1.50 -5.49 3.70
CA CYS A 214 1.97 -5.60 5.08
C CYS A 214 0.95 -5.06 6.09
N ALA A 215 0.26 -3.95 5.80
CA ALA A 215 -0.79 -3.43 6.68
C ALA A 215 -1.95 -4.42 6.84
N VAL A 216 -2.35 -5.09 5.76
CA VAL A 216 -3.46 -6.04 5.80
C VAL A 216 -3.05 -7.33 6.51
N LEU A 217 -1.90 -7.93 6.18
CA LEU A 217 -1.40 -9.13 6.88
C LEU A 217 -1.00 -8.86 8.35
N GLY A 218 -0.67 -7.61 8.66
CA GLY A 218 -0.40 -7.13 10.01
C GLY A 218 -1.66 -6.88 10.85
N SER A 219 -2.85 -6.82 10.23
CA SER A 219 -4.08 -6.45 10.91
C SER A 219 -4.62 -7.53 11.86
N GLU A 220 -5.46 -7.11 12.81
CA GLU A 220 -6.12 -8.00 13.78
C GLU A 220 -6.96 -9.10 13.10
N VAL A 221 -7.47 -8.84 11.89
CA VAL A 221 -8.23 -9.80 11.06
C VAL A 221 -7.44 -11.08 10.80
N PHE A 222 -6.10 -11.00 10.74
CA PHE A 222 -5.21 -12.15 10.57
C PHE A 222 -4.56 -12.62 11.88
N GLN A 223 -4.80 -11.92 13.00
CA GLN A 223 -4.20 -12.22 14.31
C GLN A 223 -5.11 -13.12 15.17
N GLU A 224 -6.44 -12.95 15.10
CA GLU A 224 -7.38 -13.69 15.94
C GLU A 224 -7.47 -15.20 15.62
N GLN A 225 -7.20 -15.64 14.39
CA GLN A 225 -7.22 -17.08 14.07
C GLN A 225 -5.97 -17.85 14.50
N ALA A 226 -4.85 -17.19 14.82
CA ALA A 226 -3.70 -17.88 15.43
C ALA A 226 -4.04 -18.40 16.84
N SER A 227 -5.01 -17.78 17.52
CA SER A 227 -5.47 -18.14 18.87
C SER A 227 -6.81 -18.89 18.90
N SER A 228 -7.66 -18.75 17.88
CA SER A 228 -8.99 -19.39 17.86
C SER A 228 -8.96 -20.80 17.26
N LYS A 229 -8.38 -21.76 18.00
CA LYS A 229 -8.58 -23.21 17.77
C LYS A 229 -9.77 -23.79 18.56
N VAL A 230 -10.63 -22.98 19.19
CA VAL A 230 -11.45 -23.47 20.32
C VAL A 230 -12.98 -23.53 20.11
N PHE A 231 -13.62 -22.86 19.14
CA PHE A 231 -15.09 -22.97 19.01
C PHE A 231 -15.59 -23.25 17.60
N ALA A 232 -15.85 -24.53 17.33
CA ALA A 232 -16.46 -25.03 16.11
C ALA A 232 -17.99 -24.96 16.19
N SER A 233 -18.61 -24.06 15.41
CA SER A 233 -19.96 -24.28 14.83
C SER A 233 -20.34 -23.29 13.70
N ASN A 234 -19.67 -22.14 13.55
CA ASN A 234 -19.87 -21.19 12.42
C ASN A 234 -18.71 -21.14 11.39
N VAL A 235 -17.75 -22.07 11.49
CA VAL A 235 -16.39 -22.00 10.94
C VAL A 235 -16.28 -22.11 9.40
N CYS A 236 -17.34 -22.45 8.67
CA CYS A 236 -17.24 -22.71 7.23
C CYS A 236 -17.19 -21.43 6.37
N SER A 237 -18.01 -20.41 6.63
CA SER A 237 -18.08 -19.20 5.79
C SER A 237 -16.91 -18.25 6.02
N GLU A 238 -16.53 -18.01 7.28
CA GLU A 238 -15.41 -17.12 7.64
C GLU A 238 -14.06 -17.62 7.11
N ASN A 239 -13.84 -18.94 7.09
CA ASN A 239 -12.64 -19.54 6.50
C ASN A 239 -12.57 -19.37 4.98
N ILE A 240 -13.71 -19.36 4.29
CA ILE A 240 -13.75 -19.17 2.82
C ILE A 240 -13.41 -17.72 2.48
N GLU A 241 -13.97 -16.76 3.21
CA GLU A 241 -13.69 -15.33 3.02
C GLU A 241 -12.22 -15.02 3.33
N MET A 242 -11.68 -15.51 4.45
CA MET A 242 -10.27 -15.34 4.80
C MET A 242 -9.34 -15.97 3.76
N ARG A 243 -9.64 -17.20 3.30
CA ARG A 243 -8.89 -17.85 2.22
C ARG A 243 -8.94 -17.06 0.92
N SER A 244 -10.09 -16.47 0.59
CA SER A 244 -10.21 -15.63 -0.60
C SER A 244 -9.40 -14.35 -0.47
N LEU A 245 -9.41 -13.73 0.71
CA LEU A 245 -8.70 -12.51 1.01
C LEU A 245 -7.17 -12.72 1.02
N GLU A 246 -6.65 -13.73 1.73
CA GLU A 246 -5.21 -14.02 1.76
C GLU A 246 -4.65 -14.24 0.34
N ARG A 247 -5.40 -14.98 -0.48
CA ARG A 247 -5.02 -15.22 -1.88
C ARG A 247 -5.08 -13.94 -2.72
N ALA A 248 -6.13 -13.13 -2.54
CA ALA A 248 -6.25 -11.84 -3.22
C ALA A 248 -5.13 -10.86 -2.83
N ILE A 249 -4.61 -10.96 -1.60
CA ILE A 249 -3.51 -10.11 -1.12
C ILE A 249 -2.19 -10.44 -1.81
N ILE A 250 -1.89 -11.73 -2.01
CA ILE A 250 -0.63 -12.18 -2.61
C ILE A 250 -0.70 -12.26 -4.13
N SER A 251 -1.90 -12.46 -4.71
CA SER A 251 -2.08 -12.57 -6.17
C SER A 251 -1.50 -11.43 -7.02
N PRO A 252 -1.43 -10.16 -6.59
CA PRO A 252 -0.83 -9.09 -7.37
C PRO A 252 0.66 -9.34 -7.63
N LEU A 253 1.39 -9.92 -6.66
CA LEU A 253 2.82 -10.23 -6.81
C LEU A 253 3.03 -11.28 -7.89
N THR A 254 2.25 -12.35 -7.87
CA THR A 254 2.33 -13.43 -8.86
C THR A 254 1.86 -12.98 -10.24
N THR A 255 0.71 -12.31 -10.32
CA THR A 255 0.14 -11.85 -11.59
C THR A 255 1.05 -10.82 -12.26
N LEU A 256 1.62 -9.88 -11.48
CA LEU A 256 2.51 -8.88 -12.04
C LEU A 256 3.85 -9.48 -12.44
N TYR A 257 4.41 -10.41 -11.66
CA TYR A 257 5.65 -11.11 -12.02
C TYR A 257 5.51 -11.90 -13.33
N SER A 258 4.36 -12.55 -13.58
CA SER A 258 4.15 -13.30 -14.82
C SER A 258 3.80 -12.42 -16.03
N SER A 259 3.29 -11.21 -15.81
CA SER A 259 2.78 -10.35 -16.90
C SER A 259 3.78 -9.30 -17.38
N THR A 260 4.79 -8.97 -16.59
CA THR A 260 5.83 -8.01 -16.95
C THR A 260 7.11 -8.71 -17.41
N GLN A 261 7.87 -8.05 -18.28
CA GLN A 261 9.24 -8.46 -18.67
C GLN A 261 10.30 -7.60 -17.98
N SER A 262 9.86 -6.61 -17.19
CA SER A 262 10.74 -5.58 -16.65
C SER A 262 11.49 -6.09 -15.41
N VAL A 263 12.82 -6.23 -15.54
CA VAL A 263 13.69 -6.75 -14.47
C VAL A 263 13.63 -5.87 -13.21
N ASP A 264 13.52 -4.55 -13.34
CA ASP A 264 13.35 -3.63 -12.20
C ASP A 264 12.07 -3.92 -11.40
N ILE A 265 10.97 -4.22 -12.09
CA ILE A 265 9.70 -4.61 -11.45
C ILE A 265 9.84 -5.99 -10.79
N HIS A 266 10.46 -6.96 -11.45
CA HIS A 266 10.71 -8.28 -10.85
C HIS A 266 11.55 -8.18 -9.57
N VAL A 267 12.62 -7.39 -9.57
CA VAL A 267 13.44 -7.13 -8.38
C VAL A 267 12.58 -6.52 -7.27
N ALA A 268 11.76 -5.51 -7.58
CA ALA A 268 10.91 -4.87 -6.60
C ALA A 268 9.88 -5.85 -6.02
N LEU A 269 9.21 -6.65 -6.85
CA LEU A 269 8.23 -7.64 -6.39
C LEU A 269 8.84 -8.71 -5.50
N LEU A 270 10.06 -9.17 -5.80
CA LEU A 270 10.77 -10.10 -4.94
C LEU A 270 11.21 -9.47 -3.62
N LYS A 271 11.52 -8.16 -3.58
CA LYS A 271 11.77 -7.44 -2.32
C LYS A 271 10.50 -7.35 -1.47
N ILE A 272 9.35 -7.10 -2.09
CA ILE A 272 8.06 -7.12 -1.40
C ILE A 272 7.78 -8.52 -0.85
N LEU A 273 7.95 -9.56 -1.67
CA LEU A 273 7.76 -10.94 -1.24
C LEU A 273 8.70 -11.30 -0.07
N LEU A 274 9.97 -10.90 -0.14
CA LEU A 274 10.94 -11.09 0.93
C LEU A 274 10.45 -10.45 2.23
N HIS A 275 10.06 -9.17 2.19
CA HIS A 275 9.54 -8.44 3.34
C HIS A 275 8.30 -9.11 3.93
N VAL A 276 7.36 -9.57 3.09
CA VAL A 276 6.18 -10.31 3.52
C VAL A 276 6.55 -11.62 4.21
N LEU A 277 7.49 -12.39 3.68
CA LEU A 277 7.93 -13.65 4.28
C LEU A 277 8.61 -13.41 5.65
N GLU A 278 9.48 -12.41 5.75
CA GLU A 278 10.18 -12.06 6.99
C GLU A 278 9.24 -11.61 8.12
N ARG A 279 8.13 -10.93 7.78
CA ARG A 279 7.24 -10.27 8.76
C ARG A 279 5.95 -11.00 9.01
N HIS A 280 5.46 -11.73 8.01
CA HIS A 280 4.12 -12.29 7.99
C HIS A 280 4.07 -13.74 7.48
N GLY A 281 5.21 -14.36 7.13
CA GLY A 281 5.26 -15.70 6.56
C GLY A 281 4.61 -16.78 7.44
N GLU A 282 4.70 -16.65 8.77
CA GLU A 282 4.05 -17.56 9.73
C GLU A 282 2.52 -17.46 9.74
N LYS A 283 1.96 -16.33 9.27
CA LYS A 283 0.51 -16.10 9.20
C LYS A 283 -0.12 -16.62 7.90
N LEU A 284 0.70 -16.97 6.91
CA LEU A 284 0.24 -17.41 5.60
C LEU A 284 -0.13 -18.90 5.62
N HIS A 285 -1.27 -19.23 5.03
CA HIS A 285 -1.77 -20.60 4.98
C HIS A 285 -2.21 -20.98 3.56
N TYR A 286 -2.88 -20.09 2.86
CA TYR A 286 -3.52 -20.36 1.58
C TYR A 286 -2.73 -19.85 0.37
N SER A 287 -1.78 -18.96 0.58
CA SER A 287 -1.04 -18.29 -0.50
C SER A 287 0.25 -19.00 -0.93
N TRP A 288 0.66 -20.07 -0.23
CA TRP A 288 1.88 -20.83 -0.51
C TRP A 288 2.04 -21.32 -1.95
N PRO A 289 1.02 -21.86 -2.63
CA PRO A 289 1.17 -22.27 -4.03
C PRO A 289 1.64 -21.14 -4.95
N TYR A 290 1.11 -19.92 -4.75
CA TYR A 290 1.46 -18.75 -5.55
C TYR A 290 2.88 -18.27 -5.29
N ILE A 291 3.31 -18.29 -4.02
CA ILE A 291 4.66 -17.90 -3.61
C ILE A 291 5.68 -18.88 -4.20
N LEU A 292 5.44 -20.18 -4.04
CA LEU A 292 6.34 -21.23 -4.53
C LEU A 292 6.42 -21.23 -6.07
N ASP A 293 5.32 -20.91 -6.76
CA ASP A 293 5.33 -20.80 -8.22
C ASP A 293 6.16 -19.61 -8.74
N VAL A 294 6.08 -18.46 -8.06
CA VAL A 294 6.98 -17.32 -8.35
C VAL A 294 8.42 -17.72 -8.12
N LEU A 295 8.76 -18.33 -6.98
CA LEU A 295 10.14 -18.75 -6.69
C LEU A 295 10.65 -19.81 -7.67
N ARG A 296 9.79 -20.73 -8.12
CA ARG A 296 10.13 -21.66 -9.20
C ARG A 296 10.48 -20.91 -10.48
N SER A 297 9.68 -19.92 -10.86
CA SER A 297 9.92 -19.12 -12.05
C SER A 297 11.24 -18.34 -11.94
N VAL A 298 11.53 -17.78 -10.76
CA VAL A 298 12.79 -17.06 -10.49
C VAL A 298 14.00 -17.96 -10.59
N ALA A 299 13.91 -19.23 -10.15
CA ALA A 299 14.99 -20.20 -10.31
C ALA A 299 15.37 -20.42 -11.78
N HIS A 300 14.47 -20.16 -12.73
CA HIS A 300 14.74 -20.31 -14.16
C HIS A 300 15.04 -18.97 -14.86
N ALA A 301 15.15 -17.86 -14.11
CA ALA A 301 15.47 -16.55 -14.67
C ALA A 301 16.91 -16.51 -15.22
N ALA A 302 17.17 -15.60 -16.16
CA ALA A 302 18.51 -15.42 -16.73
C ALA A 302 19.39 -14.52 -15.83
N GLU A 303 18.75 -13.60 -15.10
CA GLU A 303 19.39 -12.57 -14.30
C GLU A 303 19.82 -13.10 -12.94
N LYS A 304 21.13 -13.05 -12.67
CA LYS A 304 21.73 -13.49 -11.40
C LYS A 304 21.14 -12.79 -10.17
N ASP A 305 20.84 -11.50 -10.30
CA ASP A 305 20.26 -10.70 -9.20
C ASP A 305 18.88 -11.21 -8.80
N LEU A 306 18.05 -11.62 -9.77
CA LEU A 306 16.75 -12.22 -9.50
C LEU A 306 16.90 -13.57 -8.82
N ILE A 307 17.77 -14.44 -9.32
CA ILE A 307 18.05 -15.74 -8.71
C ILE A 307 18.50 -15.58 -7.26
N SER A 308 19.43 -14.65 -6.99
CA SER A 308 19.92 -14.35 -5.64
C SER A 308 18.81 -13.91 -4.71
N LEU A 309 17.93 -13.01 -5.15
CA LEU A 309 16.84 -12.49 -4.33
C LEU A 309 15.74 -13.54 -4.09
N GLY A 310 15.39 -14.33 -5.11
CA GLY A 310 14.48 -15.47 -4.94
C GLY A 310 15.06 -16.53 -4.00
N PHE A 311 16.38 -16.76 -4.05
CA PHE A 311 17.03 -17.67 -3.10
C PHE A 311 17.00 -17.16 -1.66
N GLN A 312 17.10 -15.84 -1.44
CA GLN A 312 16.92 -15.25 -0.10
C GLN A 312 15.51 -15.53 0.44
N CYS A 313 14.48 -15.38 -0.39
CA CYS A 313 13.11 -15.75 -0.03
C CYS A 313 13.01 -17.24 0.34
N LEU A 314 13.59 -18.12 -0.50
CA LEU A 314 13.60 -19.56 -0.25
C LEU A 314 14.30 -19.92 1.06
N ARG A 315 15.40 -19.24 1.42
CA ARG A 315 16.11 -19.47 2.68
C ARG A 315 15.24 -19.20 3.90
N ILE A 316 14.44 -18.14 3.90
CA ILE A 316 13.50 -17.85 4.99
C ILE A 316 12.46 -18.96 5.10
N ILE A 317 11.88 -19.36 3.97
CA ILE A 317 10.89 -20.43 3.92
C ILE A 317 11.46 -21.74 4.48
N MET A 318 12.66 -22.12 4.06
CA MET A 318 13.26 -23.41 4.40
C MET A 318 13.82 -23.48 5.81
N ASN A 319 14.24 -22.35 6.39
CA ASN A 319 14.78 -22.33 7.75
C ASN A 319 13.69 -22.04 8.80
N ASP A 320 12.79 -21.10 8.51
CA ASP A 320 11.87 -20.56 9.50
C ASP A 320 10.39 -20.78 9.14
N GLY A 321 10.08 -21.01 7.86
CA GLY A 321 8.71 -21.10 7.34
C GLY A 321 8.14 -22.51 7.14
N LEU A 322 8.92 -23.59 7.30
CA LEU A 322 8.46 -24.95 6.97
C LEU A 322 7.21 -25.39 7.76
N SER A 323 7.05 -24.90 8.98
CA SER A 323 5.90 -25.19 9.84
C SER A 323 4.62 -24.50 9.40
N SER A 324 4.69 -23.39 8.67
CA SER A 324 3.51 -22.66 8.16
C SER A 324 3.08 -23.14 6.78
N ILE A 325 3.91 -23.92 6.06
CA ILE A 325 3.55 -24.50 4.77
C ILE A 325 2.58 -25.67 4.96
N PRO A 326 1.42 -25.67 4.28
CA PRO A 326 0.51 -26.82 4.25
C PRO A 326 1.20 -28.09 3.75
N THR A 327 0.83 -29.26 4.31
CA THR A 327 1.45 -30.55 3.95
C THR A 327 1.35 -30.88 2.46
N ASN A 328 0.26 -30.47 1.79
CA ASN A 328 0.08 -30.62 0.36
C ASN A 328 0.98 -29.70 -0.49
N CYS A 329 1.66 -28.72 0.11
CA CYS A 329 2.60 -27.82 -0.56
C CYS A 329 4.06 -28.13 -0.25
N LEU A 330 4.36 -28.99 0.74
CA LEU A 330 5.74 -29.33 1.12
C LEU A 330 6.52 -29.97 -0.03
N HIS A 331 5.90 -30.87 -0.79
CA HIS A 331 6.55 -31.47 -1.96
C HIS A 331 6.91 -30.39 -3.02
N VAL A 332 6.03 -29.42 -3.24
CA VAL A 332 6.27 -28.28 -4.13
C VAL A 332 7.46 -27.45 -3.64
N CYS A 333 7.57 -27.22 -2.33
CA CYS A 333 8.70 -26.48 -1.74
C CYS A 333 10.04 -27.22 -1.94
N ILE A 334 10.03 -28.55 -1.80
CA ILE A 334 11.20 -29.39 -2.08
C ILE A 334 11.58 -29.31 -3.58
N ASP A 335 10.61 -29.38 -4.48
CA ASP A 335 10.84 -29.26 -5.93
C ASP A 335 11.41 -27.89 -6.32
N VAL A 336 10.90 -26.81 -5.71
CA VAL A 336 11.44 -25.46 -5.89
C VAL A 336 12.88 -25.41 -5.41
N THR A 337 13.17 -25.96 -4.23
CA THR A 337 14.54 -26.04 -3.71
C THR A 337 15.45 -26.86 -4.63
N GLY A 338 14.96 -27.96 -5.20
CA GLY A 338 15.65 -28.74 -6.22
C GLY A 338 15.98 -27.93 -7.48
N SER A 339 15.09 -27.02 -7.90
CA SER A 339 15.34 -26.09 -9.01
C SER A 339 16.52 -25.15 -8.70
N TYR A 340 16.65 -24.68 -7.45
CA TYR A 340 17.81 -23.92 -7.00
C TYR A 340 19.08 -24.78 -6.84
N CYS A 341 18.96 -26.06 -6.47
CA CYS A 341 20.10 -26.99 -6.47
C CYS A 341 20.65 -27.22 -7.89
N ALA A 342 19.80 -27.15 -8.92
CA ALA A 342 20.19 -27.33 -10.31
C ALA A 342 20.81 -26.08 -10.96
N GLN A 343 21.05 -25.00 -10.19
CA GLN A 343 21.63 -23.77 -10.72
C GLN A 343 23.01 -23.99 -11.33
N LYS A 344 23.17 -23.54 -12.58
CA LYS A 344 24.45 -23.57 -13.32
C LYS A 344 25.13 -22.20 -13.37
N THR A 345 24.38 -21.12 -13.15
CA THR A 345 24.85 -19.73 -13.22
C THR A 345 25.44 -19.26 -11.90
N GLU A 346 24.83 -19.66 -10.79
CA GLU A 346 25.20 -19.31 -9.41
C GLU A 346 25.51 -20.59 -8.60
N LEU A 347 26.72 -21.14 -8.77
CA LEU A 347 27.12 -22.39 -8.12
C LEU A 347 27.08 -22.32 -6.58
N ASN A 348 27.35 -21.15 -6.01
CA ASN A 348 27.26 -20.95 -4.56
C ASN A 348 25.82 -21.15 -4.04
N ILE A 349 24.83 -20.70 -4.83
CA ILE A 349 23.41 -20.91 -4.52
C ILE A 349 23.06 -22.39 -4.62
N SER A 350 23.49 -23.06 -5.70
CA SER A 350 23.31 -24.51 -5.87
C SER A 350 23.82 -25.30 -4.66
N LEU A 351 25.08 -25.07 -4.24
CA LEU A 351 25.68 -25.76 -3.10
C LEU A 351 24.96 -25.48 -1.78
N THR A 352 24.53 -24.23 -1.57
CA THR A 352 23.79 -23.86 -0.35
C THR A 352 22.38 -24.48 -0.34
N ALA A 353 21.71 -24.55 -1.49
CA ALA A 353 20.39 -25.15 -1.63
C ALA A 353 20.39 -26.65 -1.29
N VAL A 354 21.47 -27.38 -1.60
CA VAL A 354 21.65 -28.78 -1.18
C VAL A 354 21.61 -28.90 0.35
N GLY A 355 22.22 -27.94 1.06
CA GLY A 355 22.12 -27.86 2.52
C GLY A 355 20.68 -27.63 3.01
N LEU A 356 19.90 -26.79 2.33
CA LEU A 356 18.49 -26.53 2.68
C LEU A 356 17.60 -27.77 2.50
N LEU A 357 17.87 -28.62 1.50
CA LEU A 357 17.15 -29.89 1.36
C LEU A 357 17.33 -30.78 2.59
N TRP A 358 18.52 -30.76 3.21
CA TRP A 358 18.76 -31.46 4.46
C TRP A 358 17.86 -30.94 5.59
N THR A 359 17.69 -29.61 5.70
CA THR A 359 16.76 -28.99 6.65
C THR A 359 15.33 -29.49 6.46
N SER A 360 14.87 -29.64 5.22
CA SER A 360 13.54 -30.22 4.94
C SER A 360 13.42 -31.67 5.35
N ILE A 361 14.45 -32.49 5.12
CA ILE A 361 14.47 -33.89 5.55
C ILE A 361 14.39 -33.97 7.07
N ASP A 362 15.20 -33.20 7.78
CA ASP A 362 15.19 -33.15 9.25
C ASP A 362 13.83 -32.75 9.80
N PHE A 363 13.17 -31.76 9.18
CA PHE A 363 11.81 -31.35 9.53
C PHE A 363 10.79 -32.48 9.34
N LEU A 364 10.81 -33.15 8.18
CA LEU A 364 9.90 -34.27 7.88
C LEU A 364 10.11 -35.45 8.82
N VAL A 365 11.36 -35.81 9.12
CA VAL A 365 11.70 -36.90 10.04
C VAL A 365 11.24 -36.58 11.46
N LYS A 366 11.45 -35.34 11.93
CA LYS A 366 10.94 -34.89 13.24
C LYS A 366 9.41 -34.95 13.29
N GLY A 367 8.73 -34.49 12.24
CA GLY A 367 7.27 -34.59 12.13
C GLY A 367 6.76 -36.03 12.15
N ALA A 368 7.42 -36.95 11.44
CA ALA A 368 7.05 -38.36 11.40
C ALA A 368 7.23 -39.07 12.76
N LYS A 369 8.32 -38.77 13.48
CA LYS A 369 8.54 -39.31 14.84
C LYS A 369 7.51 -38.80 15.84
N GLY A 370 7.21 -37.50 15.82
CA GLY A 370 6.16 -36.94 16.70
C GLY A 370 4.78 -37.56 16.46
N LEU A 371 4.45 -37.94 15.22
CA LEU A 371 3.22 -38.67 14.89
C LEU A 371 3.22 -40.12 15.41
N GLN A 372 4.38 -40.79 15.44
CA GLN A 372 4.52 -42.13 16.02
C GLN A 372 4.38 -42.10 17.54
N ASP A 373 5.06 -41.17 18.21
CA ASP A 373 5.01 -41.04 19.67
C ASP A 373 3.58 -40.70 20.16
N ALA A 374 2.87 -39.80 19.46
CA ALA A 374 1.47 -39.48 19.77
C ALA A 374 0.51 -40.67 19.56
N HIS A 375 0.82 -41.57 18.62
CA HIS A 375 0.01 -42.78 18.39
C HIS A 375 0.24 -43.84 19.48
N GLU A 376 1.44 -43.91 20.05
CA GLU A 376 1.76 -44.80 21.17
C GLU A 376 1.14 -44.30 22.49
N GLU A 377 1.18 -43.00 22.78
CA GLU A 377 0.51 -42.42 23.97
C GLU A 377 -1.02 -42.60 23.94
N HIS A 378 -1.65 -42.45 22.78
CA HIS A 378 -3.09 -42.70 22.63
C HIS A 378 -3.47 -44.18 22.82
N LYS A 379 -2.59 -45.12 22.46
CA LYS A 379 -2.78 -46.56 22.73
C LYS A 379 -2.65 -46.88 24.21
N GLU A 380 -1.69 -46.30 24.93
CA GLU A 380 -1.54 -46.50 26.37
C GLU A 380 -2.70 -45.89 27.16
N SER A 381 -3.19 -44.71 26.76
CA SER A 381 -4.34 -44.06 27.42
C SER A 381 -5.67 -44.79 27.15
N GLY A 382 -5.86 -45.30 25.93
CA GLY A 382 -6.99 -46.17 25.60
C GLY A 382 -6.97 -47.51 26.35
N SER A 383 -5.80 -48.12 26.52
CA SER A 383 -5.65 -49.40 27.24
C SER A 383 -5.95 -49.30 28.74
N LYS A 384 -5.68 -48.14 29.36
CA LYS A 384 -6.06 -47.86 30.76
C LYS A 384 -7.57 -47.72 30.95
N HIS A 385 -8.31 -47.32 29.91
CA HIS A 385 -9.77 -47.16 30.01
C HIS A 385 -10.55 -48.49 29.92
N TYR A 386 -9.98 -49.52 29.28
CA TYR A 386 -10.54 -50.88 29.23
C TYR A 386 -10.10 -51.79 30.38
N SER A 387 -9.22 -51.32 31.27
CA SER A 387 -8.75 -52.08 32.44
C SER A 387 -9.46 -51.69 33.75
N LEU A 388 -10.52 -50.87 33.69
CA LEU A 388 -11.27 -50.35 34.83
C LEU A 388 -12.80 -50.62 34.78
N THR A 389 -13.23 -51.55 33.93
CA THR A 389 -14.55 -52.21 33.97
C THR A 389 -14.33 -53.69 34.10
#